data_AF-A0A2U2SA60-F1
#
_entry.id   AF-A0A2U2SA60-F1
#
_cell.length_a   1.000
_cell.length_b   1.000
_cell.length_c   1.000
_cell.angle_alpha   90.00
_cell.angle_beta   90.00
_cell.angle_gamma   90.00
#
_symmetry.space_group_name_H-M   'P 1'
#
loop_
_entity.id
_entity.type
_entity.pdbx_description
1 polymer ?
#
loop_
_entity_poly.entity_id
_entity_poly.type
_entity_poly.pdbx_seq_one_letter_code
_entity_poly.pdbx_strand_id
1 'polypeptide(L)'
;MDKIEILSVELLDQYRRLVEELKTVARQLHLEFGWHYLLDLAWILSHLGEVRGKVIMDAGAGTGVLQWYLAAHGARVISVDRSSRADLPWRFRRWAPVRGLRPSDLNPPLKALVNAWRKDGPLNVRFGAMKQVVWGFCKA
;
A
#
# COMPACT_ATOMS: atom_id res chain seq x y z
N MET A 1 -27.74 14.51 -4.10
CA MET A 1 -27.27 13.30 -3.38
C MET A 1 -26.56 13.85 -2.17
N ASP A 2 -27.27 14.02 -1.06
CA ASP A 2 -26.94 15.02 -0.03
C ASP A 2 -27.01 14.42 1.39
N LYS A 3 -26.34 13.28 1.59
CA LYS A 3 -26.28 12.63 2.90
C LYS A 3 -24.85 12.18 3.19
N ILE A 4 -24.37 12.53 4.38
CA ILE A 4 -23.14 11.95 4.95
C ILE A 4 -23.57 10.73 5.76
N GLU A 5 -22.96 9.59 5.48
CA GLU A 5 -23.17 8.36 6.24
C GLU A 5 -21.93 8.08 7.10
N ILE A 6 -22.16 7.86 8.39
CA ILE A 6 -21.10 7.49 9.32
C ILE A 6 -21.07 5.96 9.37
N LEU A 7 -19.93 5.39 8.98
CA LEU A 7 -19.72 3.94 8.99
C LEU A 7 -19.64 3.44 10.43
N SER A 8 -20.44 2.43 10.75
CA SER A 8 -20.45 1.81 12.08
C SER A 8 -19.36 0.73 12.17
N VAL A 9 -18.72 0.61 13.32
CA VAL A 9 -17.57 -0.30 13.52
C VAL A 9 -17.97 -1.78 13.40
N GLU A 10 -19.25 -2.08 13.60
CA GLU A 10 -19.86 -3.40 13.42
C GLU A 10 -19.66 -3.95 12.00
N LEU A 11 -19.43 -3.09 11.01
CA LEU A 11 -19.06 -3.50 9.65
C LEU A 11 -17.79 -4.37 9.63
N LEU A 12 -16.85 -4.15 10.56
CA LEU A 12 -15.63 -4.96 10.64
C LEU A 12 -15.95 -6.41 11.03
N ASP A 13 -16.92 -6.60 11.91
CA ASP A 13 -17.36 -7.94 12.33
C ASP A 13 -18.28 -8.58 11.29
N GLN A 14 -19.20 -7.79 10.69
CA GLN A 14 -20.06 -8.25 9.61
C GLN A 14 -19.25 -8.78 8.42
N TYR A 15 -18.15 -8.09 8.07
CA TYR A 15 -17.26 -8.47 6.97
C TYR A 15 -15.94 -9.08 7.46
N ARG A 16 -15.95 -9.79 8.60
CA ARG A 16 -14.73 -10.32 9.25
C ARG A 16 -13.80 -11.06 8.31
N ARG A 17 -14.35 -11.90 7.42
CA ARG A 17 -13.55 -12.69 6.47
C ARG A 17 -12.80 -11.80 5.47
N LEU A 18 -13.48 -10.80 4.91
CA LEU A 18 -12.89 -9.80 4.02
C LEU A 18 -11.82 -8.97 4.76
N VAL A 19 -12.10 -8.58 6.01
CA VAL A 19 -11.15 -7.83 6.83
C VAL A 19 -9.86 -8.63 7.06
N GLU A 20 -9.94 -9.92 7.35
CA GLU A 20 -8.76 -10.77 7.51
C GLU A 20 -8.00 -10.99 6.20
N GLU A 21 -8.68 -11.06 5.06
CA GLU A 21 -8.04 -11.07 3.74
C GLU A 21 -7.27 -9.76 3.49
N LEU A 22 -7.87 -8.61 3.75
CA LEU A 22 -7.23 -7.29 3.61
C LEU A 22 -5.99 -7.16 4.50
N LYS A 23 -6.07 -7.60 5.76
CA LYS A 23 -4.93 -7.67 6.68
C LYS A 23 -3.82 -8.59 6.16
N THR A 24 -4.19 -9.69 5.53
CA THR A 24 -3.24 -10.65 4.95
C THR A 24 -2.48 -10.03 3.77
N VAL A 25 -3.20 -9.36 2.86
CA VAL A 25 -2.60 -8.60 1.75
C VAL A 25 -1.67 -7.51 2.28
N ALA A 26 -2.12 -6.73 3.27
CA ALA A 26 -1.32 -5.68 3.91
C ALA A 26 0.00 -6.22 4.46
N ARG A 27 -0.07 -7.31 5.22
CA ARG A 27 1.09 -7.97 5.83
C ARG A 27 2.08 -8.45 4.76
N GLN A 28 1.58 -9.08 3.70
CA GLN A 28 2.43 -9.60 2.62
C GLN A 28 3.09 -8.50 1.79
N LEU A 29 2.44 -7.33 1.70
CA LEU A 29 2.99 -6.14 1.03
C LEU A 29 3.79 -5.22 1.96
N HIS A 30 3.90 -5.58 3.24
CA HIS A 30 4.55 -4.78 4.29
C HIS A 30 3.97 -3.35 4.32
N LEU A 31 2.65 -3.26 4.33
CA LEU A 31 1.88 -2.03 4.46
C LEU A 31 1.33 -1.93 5.87
N GLU A 32 1.45 -0.76 6.47
CA GLU A 32 0.88 -0.43 7.77
C GLU A 32 -0.28 0.55 7.59
N PHE A 33 -1.39 0.31 8.29
CA PHE A 33 -2.52 1.24 8.38
C PHE A 33 -3.38 0.95 9.61
N GLY A 34 -4.13 1.96 10.06
CA GLY A 34 -5.03 1.85 11.21
C GLY A 34 -6.34 1.13 10.88
N TRP A 35 -7.07 0.70 11.91
CA TRP A 35 -8.33 -0.06 11.77
C TRP A 35 -9.40 0.65 10.92
N HIS A 36 -9.42 1.99 10.91
CA HIS A 36 -10.40 2.77 10.15
C HIS A 36 -10.25 2.56 8.63
N TYR A 37 -9.05 2.28 8.12
CA TYR A 37 -8.88 1.92 6.71
C TYR A 37 -9.57 0.59 6.38
N LEU A 38 -9.61 -0.37 7.32
CA LEU A 38 -10.33 -1.64 7.09
C LEU A 38 -11.83 -1.40 6.99
N LEU A 39 -12.34 -0.42 7.74
CA LEU A 39 -13.75 -0.04 7.70
C LEU A 39 -14.12 0.52 6.31
N ASP A 40 -13.33 1.47 5.82
CA ASP A 40 -13.53 2.09 4.51
C ASP A 40 -13.41 1.05 3.39
N LEU A 41 -12.38 0.21 3.44
CA LEU A 41 -12.14 -0.82 2.43
C LEU A 41 -13.24 -1.89 2.41
N ALA A 42 -13.71 -2.34 3.58
CA ALA A 42 -14.80 -3.30 3.67
C ALA A 42 -16.10 -2.70 3.11
N TRP A 43 -16.38 -1.44 3.43
CA TRP A 43 -17.52 -0.73 2.87
C TRP A 43 -17.43 -0.60 1.35
N ILE A 44 -16.30 -0.13 0.81
CA ILE A 44 -16.09 0.00 -0.65
C ILE A 44 -16.31 -1.35 -1.36
N LEU A 45 -15.67 -2.41 -0.86
CA LEU A 45 -15.69 -3.71 -1.51
C LEU A 45 -17.06 -4.39 -1.41
N SER A 46 -17.79 -4.22 -0.30
CA SER A 46 -19.17 -4.72 -0.20
C SER A 46 -20.12 -4.08 -1.21
N HIS A 47 -19.88 -2.83 -1.61
CA HIS A 47 -20.68 -2.13 -2.62
C HIS A 47 -20.23 -2.41 -4.06
N LEU A 48 -18.95 -2.72 -4.27
CA LEU A 48 -18.43 -3.10 -5.60
C LEU A 48 -18.90 -4.49 -6.06
N GLY A 49 -19.17 -5.39 -5.12
CA GLY A 49 -19.55 -6.78 -5.39
C GLY A 49 -18.43 -7.58 -6.07
N GLU A 50 -18.78 -8.57 -6.89
CA GLU A 50 -17.80 -9.36 -7.66
C GLU A 50 -16.98 -8.45 -8.60
N VAL A 51 -15.65 -8.60 -8.60
CA VAL A 51 -14.74 -7.71 -9.33
C VAL A 51 -14.01 -8.37 -10.51
N ARG A 52 -14.08 -9.69 -10.62
CA ARG A 52 -13.41 -10.45 -11.68
C ARG A 52 -13.82 -9.95 -13.06
N GLY A 53 -12.83 -9.72 -13.92
CA GLY A 53 -13.04 -9.26 -15.30
C GLY A 53 -13.42 -7.78 -15.42
N LYS A 54 -13.68 -7.08 -14.32
CA LYS A 54 -13.92 -5.63 -14.34
C LYS A 54 -12.63 -4.86 -14.59
N VAL A 55 -12.78 -3.67 -15.15
CA VAL A 55 -11.71 -2.67 -15.25
C VAL A 55 -11.98 -1.60 -14.20
N ILE A 56 -11.08 -1.44 -13.24
CA ILE A 56 -11.29 -0.54 -12.09
C ILE A 56 -10.16 0.49 -12.06
N MET A 57 -10.51 1.77 -11.99
CA MET A 57 -9.54 2.83 -11.76
C MET A 57 -9.47 3.13 -10.27
N ASP A 58 -8.27 3.04 -9.69
CA ASP A 58 -7.98 3.44 -8.31
C ASP A 58 -7.11 4.69 -8.36
N ALA A 59 -7.66 5.83 -7.94
CA ALA A 59 -7.03 7.15 -8.05
C ALA A 59 -6.70 7.71 -6.67
N GLY A 60 -5.46 8.22 -6.51
CA GLY A 60 -4.86 8.46 -5.19
C GLY A 60 -4.38 7.16 -4.55
N ALA A 61 -4.06 6.15 -5.37
CA ALA A 61 -3.87 4.79 -4.93
C ALA A 61 -2.57 4.54 -4.13
N GLY A 62 -1.58 5.44 -4.20
CA GLY A 62 -0.31 5.33 -3.47
C GLY A 62 0.36 3.98 -3.66
N THR A 63 0.57 3.22 -2.59
CA THR A 63 0.79 1.76 -2.65
C THR A 63 -0.26 1.01 -1.83
N GLY A 64 -1.45 1.60 -1.66
CA GLY A 64 -2.51 1.15 -0.78
C GLY A 64 -3.06 -0.23 -1.16
N VAL A 65 -3.67 -0.91 -0.18
CA VAL A 65 -4.11 -2.31 -0.31
C VAL A 65 -5.16 -2.52 -1.40
N LEU A 66 -6.07 -1.56 -1.61
CA LEU A 66 -7.23 -1.74 -2.48
C LEU A 66 -6.86 -2.22 -3.89
N GLN A 67 -5.96 -1.50 -4.58
CA GLN A 67 -5.51 -1.89 -5.93
C GLN A 67 -4.97 -3.33 -5.99
N TRP A 68 -4.26 -3.78 -4.95
CA TRP A 68 -3.62 -5.09 -4.92
C TRP A 68 -4.61 -6.19 -4.59
N TYR A 69 -5.59 -5.89 -3.72
CA TYR A 69 -6.73 -6.75 -3.46
C TYR A 69 -7.55 -6.95 -4.75
N LEU A 70 -7.96 -5.86 -5.39
CA LEU A 70 -8.74 -5.91 -6.63
C LEU A 70 -8.03 -6.69 -7.74
N ALA A 71 -6.73 -6.47 -7.93
CA ALA A 71 -5.94 -7.21 -8.91
C ALA A 71 -5.85 -8.71 -8.58
N ALA A 72 -5.67 -9.07 -7.30
CA ALA A 72 -5.63 -10.48 -6.87
C ALA A 72 -6.98 -11.20 -7.09
N HIS A 73 -8.09 -10.46 -7.03
CA HIS A 73 -9.43 -10.97 -7.30
C HIS A 73 -9.82 -10.92 -8.79
N GLY A 74 -8.87 -10.66 -9.69
CA GLY A 74 -9.06 -10.79 -11.13
C GLY A 74 -9.62 -9.55 -11.83
N ALA A 75 -9.61 -8.39 -11.16
CA ALA A 75 -9.88 -7.12 -11.82
C ALA A 75 -8.63 -6.63 -12.59
N ARG A 76 -8.85 -5.93 -13.70
CA ARG A 76 -7.81 -5.14 -14.37
C ARG A 76 -7.77 -3.75 -13.74
N VAL A 77 -6.78 -3.50 -12.90
CA VAL A 77 -6.67 -2.24 -12.15
C VAL A 77 -5.83 -1.21 -12.91
N ILE A 78 -6.38 -0.02 -13.10
CA ILE A 78 -5.68 1.18 -13.58
C ILE A 78 -5.37 2.02 -12.35
N SER A 79 -4.11 2.02 -11.92
CA SER A 79 -3.73 2.73 -10.71
C SER A 79 -3.12 4.09 -11.02
N VAL A 80 -3.68 5.15 -10.42
CA VAL A 80 -3.33 6.54 -10.66
C VAL A 80 -2.89 7.17 -9.34
N ASP A 81 -1.71 7.77 -9.32
CA ASP A 81 -1.20 8.50 -8.17
C ASP A 81 -0.27 9.64 -8.62
N ARG A 82 -0.06 10.65 -7.76
CA ARG A 82 0.89 11.73 -8.03
C ARG A 82 2.34 11.28 -7.81
N SER A 83 2.55 10.26 -6.99
CA SER A 83 3.84 9.69 -6.66
C SER A 83 4.34 8.80 -7.80
N SER A 84 5.61 8.95 -8.16
CA SER A 84 6.23 8.08 -9.17
C SER A 84 6.32 6.64 -8.66
N ARG A 85 5.91 5.68 -9.50
CA ARG A 85 6.06 4.24 -9.26
C ARG A 85 7.19 3.61 -10.08
N ALA A 86 8.08 4.42 -10.65
CA ALA A 86 9.20 3.93 -11.43
C ALA A 86 10.02 2.89 -10.63
N ASP A 87 10.24 3.15 -9.34
CA ASP A 87 11.02 2.26 -8.44
C ASP A 87 10.12 1.41 -7.53
N LEU A 88 8.94 0.98 -8.00
CA LEU A 88 8.04 0.12 -7.22
C LEU A 88 8.80 -1.09 -6.63
N PRO A 89 8.75 -1.32 -5.30
CA PRO A 89 9.51 -2.41 -4.68
C PRO A 89 9.13 -3.80 -5.19
N TRP A 90 10.10 -4.72 -5.17
CA TRP A 90 9.94 -6.09 -5.68
C TRP A 90 8.73 -6.84 -5.09
N ARG A 91 8.43 -6.64 -3.79
CA ARG A 91 7.30 -7.29 -3.12
C ARG A 91 5.95 -7.02 -3.81
N PHE A 92 5.74 -5.82 -4.34
CA PHE A 92 4.52 -5.47 -5.09
C PHE A 92 4.53 -6.08 -6.50
N ARG A 93 5.69 -6.07 -7.16
CA ARG A 93 5.86 -6.64 -8.52
C ARG A 93 5.66 -8.15 -8.56
N ARG A 94 5.97 -8.84 -7.46
CA ARG A 94 5.75 -10.28 -7.28
C ARG A 94 4.29 -10.61 -6.96
N TRP A 95 3.53 -9.64 -6.44
CA TRP A 95 2.16 -9.86 -6.00
C TRP A 95 1.18 -9.99 -7.15
N ALA A 96 1.29 -9.10 -8.15
CA ALA A 96 0.46 -9.11 -9.35
C ALA A 96 1.30 -8.69 -10.57
N PRO A 97 0.90 -9.07 -11.81
CA PRO A 97 1.51 -8.54 -13.02
C PRO A 97 1.33 -7.02 -13.09
N VAL A 98 2.43 -6.27 -12.94
CA VAL A 98 2.44 -4.79 -13.03
C VAL A 98 3.14 -4.37 -14.32
N ARG A 99 2.55 -3.40 -15.02
CA ARG A 99 3.19 -2.72 -16.15
C ARG A 99 2.99 -1.21 -16.05
N GLY A 100 4.00 -0.45 -16.43
CA GLY A 100 3.85 0.98 -16.67
C GLY A 100 3.01 1.24 -17.92
N LEU A 101 2.22 2.32 -17.92
CA LEU A 101 1.54 2.77 -19.14
C LEU A 101 2.55 3.35 -20.14
N ARG A 102 3.58 4.04 -19.61
CA ARG A 102 4.74 4.54 -20.34
C ARG A 102 6.00 3.81 -19.85
N PRO A 103 7.09 3.77 -20.66
CA PRO A 103 8.35 3.15 -20.26
C PRO A 103 8.94 3.70 -18.95
N SER A 104 8.70 4.99 -18.66
CA SER A 104 9.19 5.65 -17.45
C SER A 104 8.38 5.33 -16.18
N ASP A 105 7.17 4.78 -16.31
CA ASP A 105 6.27 4.59 -15.17
C ASP A 105 6.68 3.40 -14.30
N LEU A 106 7.47 2.47 -14.83
CA LEU A 106 7.95 1.29 -14.12
C LEU A 106 9.33 0.88 -14.64
N ASN A 107 10.39 1.20 -13.89
CA ASN A 107 11.75 0.74 -14.20
C ASN A 107 11.84 -0.79 -14.17
N PRO A 108 12.82 -1.41 -14.84
CA PRO A 108 13.13 -2.83 -14.65
C PRO A 108 13.43 -3.15 -13.17
N PRO A 109 13.10 -4.37 -12.68
CA PRO A 109 13.26 -4.73 -11.27
C PRO A 109 14.65 -4.48 -10.69
N LEU A 110 15.70 -4.82 -11.43
CA LEU A 110 17.10 -4.61 -11.00
C LEU A 110 17.42 -3.12 -10.83
N LYS A 111 16.96 -2.27 -11.75
CA LYS A 111 17.17 -0.81 -11.67
C LYS A 111 16.41 -0.22 -10.48
N ALA A 112 15.18 -0.66 -10.24
CA ALA A 112 14.40 -0.24 -9.07
C ALA A 112 15.10 -0.63 -7.75
N LEU A 113 15.69 -1.84 -7.68
CA LEU A 113 16.44 -2.30 -6.52
C LEU A 113 17.69 -1.44 -6.26
N VAL A 114 18.49 -1.18 -7.31
CA VAL A 114 19.67 -0.33 -7.21
C VAL A 114 19.31 1.09 -6.78
N ASN A 115 18.22 1.65 -7.33
CA ASN A 115 17.74 2.97 -6.95
C ASN A 115 17.28 3.03 -5.50
N ALA A 116 16.61 1.99 -5.00
CA ALA A 116 16.21 1.90 -3.59
C ALA A 116 17.43 1.90 -2.67
N TRP A 117 18.42 1.04 -2.94
CA TRP A 117 19.66 0.97 -2.15
C TRP A 117 20.43 2.29 -2.13
N ARG A 118 20.47 3.00 -3.27
CA ARG A 118 21.10 4.33 -3.35
C ARG A 118 20.37 5.39 -2.52
N LYS A 119 19.03 5.35 -2.47
CA LYS A 119 18.21 6.29 -1.68
C LYS A 119 18.35 6.04 -0.18
N ASP A 120 18.45 4.79 0.24
CA ASP A 120 18.54 4.41 1.65
C ASP A 120 19.95 4.63 2.25
N GLY A 121 20.96 4.83 1.39
CA GLY A 121 22.36 5.05 1.77
C GLY A 121 23.02 3.81 2.39
N PRO A 122 24.37 3.78 2.52
CA PRO A 122 25.02 2.75 3.34
C PRO A 122 24.62 2.95 4.81
N LEU A 123 24.44 1.84 5.54
CA LEU A 123 24.06 1.70 6.97
C LEU A 123 24.73 2.64 8.00
N ASN A 124 25.66 3.51 7.60
CA ASN A 124 26.47 4.37 8.46
C ASN A 124 25.78 5.66 8.95
N VAL A 125 24.58 6.00 8.48
CA VAL A 125 23.89 7.22 8.96
C VAL A 125 22.94 6.95 10.15
N ARG A 126 22.60 5.69 10.43
CA ARG A 126 21.74 5.33 11.58
C ARG A 126 22.44 5.29 12.94
N PHE A 127 23.78 5.21 12.99
CA PHE A 127 24.54 5.25 14.24
C PHE A 127 24.87 6.67 14.74
N GLY A 128 24.70 7.71 13.91
CA GLY A 128 24.96 9.10 14.29
C GLY A 128 23.92 9.68 15.27
N ALA A 129 22.67 9.21 15.19
CA ALA A 129 21.58 9.72 16.02
C ALA A 129 21.57 9.16 17.46
N MET A 130 22.28 8.05 17.72
CA MET A 130 22.32 7.44 19.05
C MET A 130 23.40 8.07 19.96
N LYS A 131 24.36 8.81 19.41
CA LYS A 131 25.38 9.50 20.22
C LYS A 131 24.90 10.79 20.89
N GLN A 132 23.83 11.43 20.41
CA GLN A 132 23.29 12.63 21.09
C GLN A 132 22.45 12.33 22.33
N VAL A 133 21.91 11.12 22.48
CA VAL A 133 21.09 10.75 23.65
C VAL A 133 21.96 10.41 24.86
N VAL A 134 23.17 9.88 24.65
CA VAL A 134 24.07 9.47 25.76
C VAL A 134 24.85 10.66 26.36
N TRP A 135 24.97 11.78 25.65
CA TRP A 135 25.67 12.98 26.14
C TRP A 135 24.75 13.99 26.87
N GLY A 136 23.52 13.61 27.18
CA GLY A 136 22.59 14.38 28.01
C GLY A 136 22.49 13.93 29.47
N PHE A 137 23.14 12.82 29.84
CA PHE A 137 22.97 12.17 31.15
C PHE A 137 24.18 12.30 32.11
N CYS A 138 25.19 13.09 31.75
CA CYS A 138 26.35 13.36 32.61
C CYS A 138 26.56 14.86 32.84
N LYS A 139 25.52 15.58 33.28
CA LYS A 139 25.63 16.82 34.05
C LYS A 139 24.40 16.93 34.96
N ALA A 140 24.50 16.31 36.13
CA ALA A 140 23.69 16.60 37.31
C ALA A 140 24.68 16.95 38.44
#